data_AF-A0A3D4VV79-F1
#
_entry.id   AF-A0A3D4VV79-F1
#
_cell.length_a   1.000
_cell.length_b   1.000
_cell.length_c   1.000
_cell.angle_alpha   90.00
_cell.angle_beta   90.00
_cell.angle_gamma   90.00
#
_symmetry.space_group_name_H-M   'P 1'
#
loop_
_entity.id
_entity.type
_entity.pdbx_description
1 polymer ?
#
loop_
_entity_poly.entity_id
_entity_poly.type
_entity_poly.pdbx_seq_one_letter_code
_entity_poly.pdbx_strand_id
1 'polypeptide(L)' 'MIKTEKRTQETEVVGNIYCNMCGRQLKTDKHGYYEDFVHIEKRWGYTSEKDGKEQSVDICEHCWDKFTAGFAIKDK' A
#
# COMPACT_ATOMS: atom_id res chain seq x y z
N MET A 1 15.18 -5.78 -45.87
CA MET A 1 13.93 -5.14 -45.42
C MET A 1 13.72 -5.53 -43.96
N ILE A 2 13.95 -4.61 -43.03
CA ILE A 2 13.89 -4.90 -41.59
C ILE A 2 12.41 -4.83 -41.19
N LYS A 3 11.78 -5.99 -40.93
CA LYS A 3 10.41 -6.06 -40.41
C LYS A 3 10.45 -5.62 -38.95
N THR A 4 9.87 -4.46 -38.66
CA THR A 4 9.79 -3.92 -37.30
C THR A 4 8.47 -4.38 -36.70
N GLU A 5 8.51 -5.26 -35.71
CA GLU A 5 7.34 -5.76 -34.99
C GLU A 5 7.06 -4.86 -33.78
N LYS A 6 5.84 -4.31 -33.70
CA LYS A 6 5.37 -3.52 -32.55
C LYS A 6 4.63 -4.46 -31.60
N ARG A 7 5.10 -4.60 -30.35
CA ARG A 7 4.42 -5.35 -29.28
C ARG A 7 3.77 -4.36 -28.31
N THR A 8 2.48 -4.51 -28.06
CA THR A 8 1.75 -3.75 -27.03
C THR A 8 1.86 -4.53 -25.71
N GLN A 9 2.38 -3.91 -24.66
CA GLN A 9 2.36 -4.47 -23.30
C GLN A 9 1.16 -3.88 -22.56
N GLU A 10 0.29 -4.73 -22.04
CA GLU A 10 -0.74 -4.33 -21.06
C GLU A 10 -0.01 -4.03 -19.74
N THR A 11 -0.02 -2.76 -19.33
CA THR A 11 0.51 -2.33 -18.02
C THR A 11 -0.67 -2.17 -17.08
N GLU A 12 -0.74 -3.00 -16.04
CA GLU A 12 -1.62 -2.77 -14.91
C GLU A 12 -1.13 -1.52 -14.17
N VAL A 13 -1.74 -0.38 -14.46
CA VAL A 13 -1.52 0.85 -13.72
C VAL A 13 -2.21 0.71 -12.37
N VAL A 14 -1.40 0.65 -11.31
CA VAL A 14 -1.88 0.73 -9.92
C VAL A 14 -2.74 1.98 -9.79
N GLY A 15 -4.03 1.79 -9.55
CA GLY A 15 -4.98 2.88 -9.31
C GLY A 15 -4.58 3.74 -8.11
N ASN A 16 -5.17 4.93 -8.00
CA ASN A 16 -4.89 5.85 -6.89
C ASN A 16 -4.89 5.13 -5.54
N ILE A 17 -3.76 5.14 -4.83
CA ILE A 17 -3.63 4.56 -3.49
C ILE A 17 -4.02 5.62 -2.45
N TYR A 18 -4.78 5.23 -1.44
CA TYR A 18 -5.25 6.12 -0.38
C TYR A 18 -4.80 5.62 0.99
N CYS A 19 -4.41 6.53 1.86
CA CYS A 19 -4.12 6.19 3.24
C CYS A 19 -5.42 5.85 4.00
N ASN A 20 -5.55 4.63 4.51
CA ASN A 20 -6.69 4.18 5.30
C ASN A 20 -6.84 4.89 6.66
N MET A 21 -5.82 5.62 7.13
CA MET A 21 -5.87 6.35 8.40
C MET A 21 -6.35 7.80 8.25
N CYS A 22 -5.86 8.54 7.25
CA CYS A 22 -6.21 9.95 7.07
C CYS A 22 -7.07 10.23 5.82
N GLY A 23 -7.31 9.23 4.97
CA GLY A 23 -8.10 9.34 3.74
C GLY A 23 -7.41 10.10 2.60
N ARG A 24 -6.17 10.58 2.78
CA ARG A 24 -5.44 11.28 1.72
C ARG A 24 -4.99 10.33 0.62
N GLN A 25 -4.99 10.80 -0.61
CA GLN A 25 -4.35 10.10 -1.73
C GLN A 25 -2.82 10.21 -1.59
N LEU A 26 -2.12 9.09 -1.78
CA LEU A 26 -0.66 9.05 -1.87
C LEU A 26 -0.23 9.73 -3.16
N LYS A 27 0.67 10.71 -3.06
CA LYS A 27 1.16 11.48 -4.21
C LYS A 27 2.04 10.60 -5.07
N THR A 28 1.95 10.77 -6.38
CA THR A 28 2.92 10.24 -7.34
C THR A 28 3.93 11.30 -7.73
N ASP A 29 5.19 10.90 -7.91
CA ASP A 29 6.24 11.75 -8.45
C ASP A 29 6.10 11.91 -9.98
N LYS A 30 7.00 12.69 -10.59
CA LYS A 30 6.99 12.94 -12.04
C LYS A 30 7.24 11.68 -12.89
N HIS A 31 7.72 10.60 -12.28
CA HIS A 31 7.99 9.32 -12.93
C HIS A 31 6.92 8.26 -12.59
N GLY A 32 5.89 8.63 -11.82
CA GLY A 32 4.79 7.73 -11.44
C GLY A 32 5.05 6.88 -10.19
N TYR A 33 6.12 7.12 -9.44
CA TYR A 33 6.37 6.44 -8.17
C TYR A 33 5.55 7.09 -7.05
N TYR A 34 4.85 6.28 -6.27
CA TYR A 34 4.12 6.76 -5.10
C TYR A 34 5.09 7.23 -4.00
N GLU A 35 4.66 8.21 -3.21
CA GLU A 35 5.29 8.52 -1.92
C GLU A 35 5.33 7.25 -1.05
N ASP A 36 6.36 7.10 -0.21
CA ASP A 36 6.53 5.87 0.56
C ASP A 36 5.37 5.64 1.54
N PHE A 37 4.98 4.39 1.68
CA PHE A 37 3.82 3.99 2.47
C PHE A 37 3.98 2.56 2.99
N VAL A 38 3.30 2.30 4.09
CA VAL A 38 3.27 0.98 4.72
C VAL A 38 2.02 0.25 4.25
N HIS A 39 2.23 -0.87 3.56
CA HIS A 39 1.18 -1.82 3.21
C HIS A 39 1.15 -2.96 4.24
N ILE A 40 -0.01 -3.19 4.86
CA ILE A 40 -0.20 -4.27 5.83
C ILE A 40 -1.28 -5.19 5.32
N GLU A 41 -0.91 -6.45 5.10
CA GLU A 41 -1.85 -7.53 4.84
C GLU A 41 -1.92 -8.44 6.05
N LYS A 42 -3.13 -8.60 6.58
CA LYS A 42 -3.39 -9.49 7.70
C LYS A 42 -4.53 -10.44 7.38
N ARG A 43 -4.19 -11.72 7.34
CA ARG A 43 -5.15 -12.81 7.44
C ARG A 43 -5.32 -13.21 8.91
N TRP A 44 -6.56 -13.18 9.38
CA TRP A 44 -6.93 -13.61 10.72
C TRP A 44 -7.24 -15.11 10.74
N GLY A 45 -6.55 -15.84 11.63
CA GLY A 45 -6.79 -17.28 11.83
C GLY A 45 -7.98 -17.52 12.75
N TYR A 46 -8.41 -18.79 12.85
CA TYR A 46 -9.58 -19.30 13.60
C TYR A 46 -9.61 -19.03 15.11
N THR A 47 -8.56 -18.42 15.66
CA THR A 47 -8.45 -18.12 17.09
C THR A 47 -8.69 -16.64 17.38
N SER A 48 -9.35 -15.91 16.47
CA SER A 48 -9.53 -14.47 16.58
C SER A 48 -10.99 -14.06 16.44
N GLU A 49 -11.42 -12.98 17.09
CA GLU A 49 -12.79 -12.47 16.87
C GLU A 49 -13.06 -11.97 15.43
N LYS A 50 -12.04 -12.02 14.57
CA LYS A 50 -12.07 -11.70 13.13
C LYS A 50 -11.81 -12.93 12.27
N ASP A 51 -12.17 -14.12 12.74
CA ASP A 51 -11.97 -15.40 12.05
C ASP A 51 -12.30 -15.34 10.56
N GLY A 52 -11.33 -15.73 9.73
CA GLY A 52 -11.47 -15.81 8.28
C GLY A 52 -11.46 -14.46 7.55
N LYS A 53 -11.32 -13.34 8.25
CA LYS A 53 -11.20 -12.03 7.59
C LYS A 53 -9.78 -11.80 7.10
N GLU A 54 -9.69 -11.28 5.89
CA GLU A 54 -8.48 -10.68 5.34
C GLU A 54 -8.64 -9.17 5.38
N GLN A 55 -7.61 -8.49 5.86
CA GLN A 55 -7.57 -7.03 5.90
C GLN A 55 -6.28 -6.57 5.24
N SER A 56 -6.41 -5.73 4.23
CA SER A 56 -5.31 -4.97 3.65
C SER A 56 -5.51 -3.49 3.99
N VAL A 57 -4.45 -2.82 4.42
CA VAL A 57 -4.45 -1.38 4.67
C VAL A 57 -3.17 -0.73 4.19
N ASP A 58 -3.31 0.46 3.63
CA ASP A 58 -2.24 1.35 3.19
C ASP A 58 -2.16 2.55 4.14
N ILE A 59 -0.97 2.83 4.67
CA ILE A 59 -0.75 3.89 5.64
C ILE A 59 0.42 4.75 5.18
N CYS A 60 0.19 6.05 4.97
CA CYS A 60 1.28 6.96 4.64
C CYS A 60 2.25 7.13 5.80
N GLU A 61 3.51 7.49 5.50
CA GLU A 61 4.58 7.68 6.49
C GLU A 61 4.16 8.50 7.72
N HIS A 62 3.56 9.67 7.52
CA HIS A 62 3.11 10.52 8.63
C HIS A 62 2.03 9.88 9.53
N CYS A 63 1.16 9.04 8.96
CA CYS A 63 0.18 8.29 9.75
C CYS A 63 0.81 7.08 10.44
N TRP A 64 1.83 6.48 9.82
CA TRP A 64 2.62 5.42 10.41
C TRP A 64 3.33 5.90 11.68
N ASP A 65 3.98 7.07 11.64
CA ASP A 65 4.61 7.66 12.84
C ASP A 65 3.63 7.85 14.00
N LYS A 66 2.40 8.32 13.69
CA LYS A 66 1.33 8.47 14.68
C LYS A 66 0.85 7.13 15.21
N PHE A 67 0.78 6.13 14.35
CA PHE A 67 0.36 4.78 14.70
C PHE A 67 1.37 4.12 15.66
N THR A 68 2.66 4.17 15.32
CA THR A 68 3.74 3.59 16.12
C THR A 68 4.02 4.38 17.39
N ALA A 69 3.72 5.69 17.42
CA ALA A 69 3.80 6.48 18.64
C ALA A 69 2.90 5.95 19.77
N GLY A 70 1.82 5.24 19.44
CA GLY A 70 0.93 4.60 20.39
C GLY A 70 1.40 3.22 20.88
N PHE A 71 2.50 2.68 20.36
CA PHE A 71 2.95 1.34 20.72
C PHE A 71 3.59 1.34 22.11
N ALA A 72 3.22 0.34 22.92
CA ALA A 72 3.79 0.15 24.24
C ALA A 72 5.27 -0.29 24.18
N ILE A 73 5.65 -0.98 23.10
CA ILE A 73 7.02 -1.42 22.83
C ILE A 73 7.49 -0.68 21.58
N LYS A 74 8.53 0.13 21.72
CA LYS A 74 9.15 0.84 20.60
C LYS A 74 10.09 -0.07 19.85
N ASP A 75 10.28 0.22 18.57
CA ASP A 75 11.32 -0.39 17.75
C ASP A 75 12.70 -0.20 18.41
N LYS A 76 13.57 -1.20 18.30
CA LYS A 76 14.91 -1.21 18.91
C LYS A 76 15.91 -0.37 18.14
#